data_AF-A0A3S1HDG0-F1
#
_entry.id   AF-A0A3S1HDG0-F1
#
_cell.length_a   1.000
_cell.length_b   1.000
_cell.length_c   1.000
_cell.angle_alpha   90.00
_cell.angle_beta   90.00
_cell.angle_gamma   90.00
#
_symmetry.space_group_name_H-M   'P 1'
#
loop_
_entity.id
_entity.type
_entity.pdbx_description
1 polymer ?
#
loop_
_entity_poly.entity_id
_entity_poly.type
_entity_poly.pdbx_seq_one_letter_code
_entity_poly.pdbx_strand_id
1 'polypeptide(L)'
;MEKHRCFVGTAGWGIPSRYKDLFPGSGAHLERYSGRLAGVEINSSFYKPHRRETYERWTHSVPEDFRFCVKVPRAVTHEHRLADCEDLIGAFLG
;
A
#
# COMPACT_ATOMS: atom_id res chain seq x y z
N MET A 1 30.63 -5.89 3.25
CA MET A 1 29.25 -6.20 3.66
C MET A 1 28.32 -5.50 2.69
N GLU A 2 27.54 -6.24 1.92
CA GLU A 2 26.63 -5.67 0.92
C GLU A 2 25.44 -5.03 1.65
N LYS A 3 25.15 -3.75 1.38
CA LYS A 3 23.99 -3.06 1.96
C LYS A 3 22.76 -3.39 1.12
N HIS A 4 21.85 -4.20 1.67
CA HIS A 4 20.54 -4.40 1.06
C HIS A 4 19.67 -3.15 1.26
N ARG A 5 18.90 -2.77 0.23
CA ARG A 5 17.92 -1.69 0.32
C ARG A 5 16.80 -2.09 1.27
N CYS A 6 16.53 -1.24 2.26
CA CYS A 6 15.42 -1.37 3.19
C CYS A 6 14.41 -0.23 2.93
N PHE A 7 13.13 -0.56 2.83
CA PHE A 7 12.05 0.40 2.73
C PHE A 7 11.30 0.44 4.06
N VAL A 8 11.11 1.64 4.60
CA VAL A 8 10.41 1.85 5.87
C VAL A 8 9.09 2.57 5.61
N GLY A 9 8.03 2.05 6.23
CA GLY A 9 6.65 2.48 6.02
C GLY A 9 5.73 2.03 7.15
N THR A 10 4.44 2.30 7.00
CA THR A 10 3.37 1.96 7.97
C THR A 10 2.23 1.22 7.30
N ALA A 11 1.37 0.59 8.12
CA ALA A 11 0.08 0.07 7.70
C ALA A 11 -0.90 1.22 7.40
N GLY A 12 -0.95 1.64 6.14
CA GLY A 12 -1.69 2.81 5.69
C GLY A 12 -0.91 4.13 5.82
N TRP A 13 -1.45 5.18 5.21
CA TRP A 13 -0.81 6.51 5.06
C TRP A 13 -1.54 7.63 5.82
N GLY A 14 -2.32 7.26 6.85
CA GLY A 14 -2.90 8.26 7.75
C GLY A 14 -1.79 8.99 8.51
N ILE A 15 -1.79 10.32 8.49
CA ILE A 15 -0.81 11.13 9.24
C ILE A 15 -1.49 11.62 10.51
N PRO A 16 -1.14 11.09 11.71
CA PRO A 16 -1.70 11.58 12.96
C PRO A 16 -1.42 13.07 13.17
N SER A 17 -2.37 13.80 13.76
CA SER A 17 -2.25 15.26 13.94
C SER A 17 -0.98 15.68 14.67
N ARG A 18 -0.53 14.88 15.65
CA ARG A 18 0.72 15.12 16.40
C ARG A 18 2.00 15.08 15.55
N TYR A 19 1.95 14.50 14.36
CA TYR A 19 3.06 14.43 13.42
C TYR A 19 2.83 15.29 12.17
N LYS A 20 1.75 16.06 12.10
CA LYS A 20 1.36 16.81 10.89
C LYS A 20 2.48 17.70 10.35
N ASP A 21 3.24 18.33 11.23
CA ASP A 21 4.31 19.26 10.86
C ASP A 21 5.59 18.55 10.36
N LEU A 22 5.74 17.25 10.64
CA LEU A 22 6.84 16.42 10.14
C LEU A 22 6.63 15.96 8.68
N PHE A 23 5.42 16.15 8.15
CA PHE A 23 5.03 15.85 6.78
C PHE A 23 4.59 17.15 6.09
N PRO A 24 5.55 18.05 5.78
CA PRO A 24 5.25 19.34 5.17
C PRO A 24 4.66 19.17 3.77
N GLY A 25 3.92 20.19 3.31
CA GLY A 25 3.24 20.19 2.02
C GLY A 25 1.71 20.16 2.11
N SER A 26 1.06 20.60 1.05
CA SER A 26 -0.38 20.47 0.81
C SER A 26 -0.67 19.22 -0.03
N GLY A 27 -1.94 18.91 -0.27
CA GLY A 27 -2.32 17.77 -1.13
C GLY A 27 -2.91 16.58 -0.36
N ALA A 28 -3.05 15.45 -1.07
CA ALA A 28 -3.67 14.25 -0.53
C ALA A 28 -2.77 13.62 0.55
N HIS A 29 -3.36 12.84 1.47
CA HIS A 29 -2.60 12.20 2.55
C HIS A 29 -1.45 11.32 2.06
N LEU A 30 -1.66 10.57 0.96
CA LEU A 30 -0.63 9.67 0.41
C LEU A 30 0.56 10.46 -0.16
N GLU A 31 0.29 11.55 -0.88
CA GLU A 31 1.32 12.43 -1.44
C GLU A 31 2.20 13.01 -0.32
N ARG A 32 1.58 13.62 0.69
CA ARG A 32 2.28 14.15 1.86
C ARG A 32 3.06 13.06 2.61
N TYR A 33 2.48 11.88 2.76
CA TYR A 33 3.11 10.73 3.41
C TYR A 33 4.38 10.27 2.67
N SER A 34 4.31 10.18 1.34
CA SER A 34 5.40 9.73 0.48
C SER A 34 6.59 10.69 0.44
N GLY A 35 6.39 11.96 0.81
CA GLY A 35 7.49 12.91 0.98
C GLY A 35 8.43 12.60 2.16
N ARG A 36 8.09 11.66 3.03
CA ARG A 36 8.89 11.32 4.23
C ARG A 36 9.22 9.85 4.39
N LEU A 37 8.35 8.95 3.96
CA LEU A 37 8.52 7.50 4.07
C LEU A 37 8.62 6.88 2.67
N ALA A 38 9.36 5.78 2.57
CA ALA A 38 9.72 5.17 1.28
C ALA A 38 8.75 4.07 0.82
N GLY A 39 7.78 3.71 1.66
CA GLY A 39 6.73 2.78 1.26
C GLY A 39 5.55 2.74 2.22
N VAL A 40 4.50 2.02 1.84
CA VAL A 40 3.29 1.85 2.64
C VAL A 40 2.64 0.48 2.40
N GLU A 41 1.98 -0.06 3.41
CA GLU A 41 1.12 -1.23 3.25
C GLU A 41 -0.33 -0.80 2.96
N ILE A 42 -0.91 -1.35 1.90
CA ILE A 42 -2.32 -1.21 1.53
C ILE A 42 -3.10 -2.33 2.22
N ASN A 43 -3.84 -1.98 3.27
CA ASN A 43 -4.69 -2.93 4.00
C ASN A 43 -6.09 -3.08 3.41
N SER A 44 -6.59 -2.09 2.69
CA SER A 44 -7.98 -2.08 2.23
C SER A 44 -8.29 -3.20 1.22
N SER A 45 -7.30 -3.66 0.46
CA SER A 45 -7.40 -4.83 -0.45
C SER A 45 -7.73 -6.14 0.28
N PHE A 46 -7.40 -6.24 1.58
CA PHE A 46 -7.77 -7.38 2.40
C PHE A 46 -9.28 -7.57 2.47
N TYR A 47 -10.03 -6.47 2.52
CA TYR A 47 -11.48 -6.48 2.67
C TYR A 47 -12.23 -6.41 1.33
N LYS A 48 -11.69 -5.66 0.37
CA LYS A 48 -12.33 -5.46 -0.92
C LYS A 48 -11.30 -5.16 -2.01
N PRO A 49 -11.39 -5.78 -3.20
CA PRO A 49 -10.53 -5.42 -4.33
C PRO A 49 -10.78 -3.97 -4.78
N HIS A 50 -9.72 -3.31 -5.22
CA HIS A 50 -9.79 -1.99 -5.84
C HIS A 50 -9.77 -2.12 -7.35
N ARG A 51 -10.36 -1.13 -8.03
CA ARG A 51 -10.23 -1.04 -9.49
C ARG A 51 -8.80 -0.64 -9.87
N ARG A 52 -8.35 -1.04 -11.06
CA ARG A 52 -7.01 -0.71 -11.61
C ARG A 52 -6.70 0.79 -11.53
N GLU A 53 -7.66 1.65 -11.88
CA GLU A 53 -7.51 3.10 -11.90
C GLU A 53 -7.22 3.69 -10.51
N THR A 54 -7.61 2.98 -9.44
CA THR A 54 -7.29 3.40 -8.07
C THR A 54 -5.81 3.19 -7.76
N TYR A 55 -5.24 2.06 -8.16
CA TYR A 55 -3.81 1.81 -8.01
C TYR A 55 -2.97 2.73 -8.89
N GLU A 56 -3.41 2.97 -10.13
CA GLU A 56 -2.78 3.92 -11.03
C GLU A 56 -2.76 5.32 -10.40
N ARG A 57 -3.90 5.82 -9.91
CA ARG A 57 -3.96 7.12 -9.22
C ARG A 57 -3.00 7.19 -8.04
N TRP A 58 -2.94 6.16 -7.18
CA TRP A 58 -1.99 6.13 -6.06
C TRP A 58 -0.53 6.16 -6.53
N THR A 59 -0.21 5.43 -7.59
CA THR A 59 1.14 5.40 -8.18
C THR A 59 1.55 6.77 -8.72
N HIS A 60 0.64 7.50 -9.37
CA HIS A 60 0.89 8.87 -9.83
C HIS A 60 0.98 9.91 -8.70
N SER A 61 0.63 9.54 -7.46
CA SER A 61 0.62 10.45 -6.31
C SER A 61 1.92 10.43 -5.49
N VAL A 62 2.91 9.60 -5.88
CA VAL A 62 4.11 9.33 -5.09
C VAL A 62 5.38 9.32 -5.97
N PRO A 63 6.58 9.46 -5.40
CA PRO A 63 7.84 9.30 -6.14
C PRO A 63 7.98 7.90 -6.78
N GLU A 64 8.73 7.82 -7.88
CA GLU A 64 8.95 6.59 -8.65
C GLU A 64 9.60 5.45 -7.83
N ASP A 65 10.43 5.81 -6.84
CA ASP A 65 11.11 4.86 -5.97
C ASP A 65 10.30 4.44 -4.73
N PHE A 66 9.11 5.03 -4.54
CA PHE A 66 8.19 4.63 -3.48
C PHE A 66 7.64 3.22 -3.72
N ARG A 67 7.39 2.46 -2.65
CA ARG A 67 6.94 1.06 -2.74
C ARG A 67 5.63 0.82 -2.01
N PHE A 68 4.74 0.06 -2.64
CA PHE A 68 3.50 -0.42 -2.04
C PHE A 68 3.64 -1.89 -1.66
N CYS A 69 3.20 -2.25 -0.46
CA CYS A 69 2.98 -3.62 -0.04
C CYS A 69 1.47 -3.88 -0.04
N VAL A 70 0.96 -4.67 -0.98
CA VAL A 70 -0.48 -4.90 -1.12
C VAL A 70 -0.88 -6.13 -0.34
N LYS A 71 -1.84 -5.99 0.59
CA LYS A 71 -2.33 -7.12 1.37
C LYS A 71 -3.21 -8.02 0.50
N VAL A 72 -2.94 -9.32 0.54
CA VAL A 72 -3.72 -10.35 -0.14
C VAL A 72 -5.16 -10.38 0.42
N PRO A 73 -6.20 -10.65 -0.40
CA PRO A 73 -7.58 -10.71 0.07
C PRO A 73 -7.79 -11.67 1.26
N ARG A 74 -8.75 -11.33 2.13
CA ARG A 74 -9.19 -12.16 3.26
C ARG A 74 -9.67 -13.53 2.81
N ALA A 75 -10.39 -13.59 1.70
CA ALA A 75 -10.88 -14.84 1.11
C ALA A 75 -9.73 -15.86 0.91
N VAL A 76 -8.60 -15.40 0.39
CA VAL A 76 -7.43 -16.25 0.14
C VAL A 76 -6.75 -16.67 1.45
N THR A 77 -6.47 -15.72 2.34
CA THR A 77 -5.60 -15.96 3.50
C THR A 77 -6.33 -16.54 4.72
N HIS A 78 -7.60 -16.20 4.94
CA HIS A 78 -8.35 -16.56 6.15
C HIS A 78 -9.50 -17.53 5.88
N GLU A 79 -10.22 -17.38 4.77
CA GLU A 79 -11.37 -18.25 4.47
C GLU A 79 -10.90 -19.56 3.82
N HIS A 80 -10.07 -19.46 2.78
CA HIS A 80 -9.47 -20.61 2.09
C HIS A 80 -8.13 -21.04 2.67
N ARG A 81 -7.53 -20.23 3.57
CA ARG A 81 -6.28 -20.55 4.27
C ARG A 81 -5.14 -20.98 3.32
N LEU A 82 -5.05 -20.32 2.17
CA LEU A 82 -4.07 -20.57 1.10
C LEU A 82 -4.25 -21.88 0.33
N ALA A 83 -5.36 -22.60 0.48
CA ALA A 83 -5.68 -23.81 -0.27
C ALA A 83 -6.63 -23.51 -1.45
N ASP A 84 -6.31 -24.06 -2.63
CA ASP A 84 -7.13 -23.99 -3.84
C ASP A 84 -7.59 -22.54 -4.17
N CYS A 85 -6.64 -21.62 -4.20
CA CYS A 85 -6.86 -20.17 -4.27
C CYS A 85 -6.54 -19.56 -5.65
N GLU A 86 -6.22 -20.35 -6.66
CA GLU A 86 -5.77 -19.90 -7.98
C GLU A 86 -6.75 -18.92 -8.62
N ASP A 87 -8.04 -19.26 -8.63
CA ASP A 87 -9.10 -18.42 -9.20
C ASP A 87 -9.29 -17.11 -8.39
N LEU A 88 -9.18 -17.18 -7.05
CA LEU A 88 -9.29 -16.01 -6.18
C LEU A 88 -8.12 -15.04 -6.37
N ILE A 89 -6.91 -15.57 -6.54
CA ILE A 89 -5.72 -14.78 -6.85
C ILE A 89 -5.82 -14.21 -8.26
N GLY A 90 -6.28 -14.99 -9.24
CA GLY A 90 -6.52 -14.53 -10.62
C GLY A 90 -7.47 -13.35 -10.65
N ALA A 91 -8.63 -13.47 -10.01
CA ALA A 91 -9.61 -12.38 -9.91
C ALA A 91 -9.06 -11.14 -9.18
N PHE A 92 -8.12 -11.31 -8.25
CA PHE A 92 -7.49 -10.19 -7.53
C PHE A 92 -6.44 -9.46 -8.37
N LEU A 93 -5.67 -10.19 -9.19
CA LEU A 93 -4.62 -9.62 -10.03
C LEU A 93 -5.20 -8.95 -11.30
N GLY A 94 -6.37 -9.39 -11.75
CA GLY A 94 -7.09 -8.83 -12.90
C GLY A 94 -6.65 -9.43 -14.21
#